data_AF-A0A9P3KZL7-F1
#
_entry.id   AF-A0A9P3KZL7-F1
#
_cell.length_a   1.000
_cell.length_b   1.000
_cell.length_c   1.000
_cell.angle_alpha   90.00
_cell.angle_beta   90.00
_cell.angle_gamma   90.00
#
_symmetry.space_group_name_H-M   'P 1'
#
loop_
_entity.id
_entity.type
_entity.pdbx_description
1 polymer ?
#
loop_
_entity_poly.entity_id
_entity_poly.type
_entity_poly.pdbx_seq_one_letter_code
_entity_poly.pdbx_strand_id
1 'polypeptide(L)'
;MLPGKLKEDEFGPALLKSKLAVELCNEGSPDCPLTPDPPTDKIRIKKSPQQNELKAALSQYADVKWIEFSSMVDSFGGWDDKGMEKKFRWRLRQYMGTSCCVNAQPGHIWYDFFNDEIPGWKPRPPANWTEDHPPWGKDQPGASWDQPGGL
;
A
#
# COMPACT_ATOMS: atom_id res chain seq x y z
N MET A 1 30.25 8.57 14.46
CA MET A 1 30.23 7.37 13.60
C MET A 1 28.88 7.33 12.92
N LEU A 2 28.83 7.57 11.61
CA LEU A 2 27.62 7.33 10.81
C LEU A 2 27.61 5.83 10.47
N PRO A 3 26.47 5.11 10.62
CA PRO A 3 26.38 3.73 10.19
C PRO A 3 26.65 3.67 8.69
N GLY A 4 27.50 2.71 8.30
CA GLY A 4 28.04 2.59 6.95
C GLY A 4 26.95 2.56 5.89
N LYS A 5 27.21 3.23 4.78
CA LYS A 5 26.41 3.09 3.56
C LYS A 5 26.40 1.61 3.17
N LEU A 6 25.25 0.96 3.31
CA LEU A 6 25.00 -0.35 2.71
C LEU A 6 25.10 -0.18 1.20
N LYS A 7 25.92 -0.99 0.55
CA LYS A 7 26.10 -0.94 -0.90
C LYS A 7 24.87 -1.57 -1.58
N GLU A 8 24.43 -1.01 -2.71
CA GLU A 8 23.24 -1.44 -3.45
C GLU A 8 23.23 -2.94 -3.80
N ASP A 9 24.40 -3.55 -3.98
CA ASP A 9 24.61 -4.97 -4.28
C ASP A 9 24.46 -5.90 -3.07
N GLU A 10 24.59 -5.38 -1.84
CA GLU A 10 24.38 -6.13 -0.59
C GLU A 10 22.93 -6.03 -0.10
N PHE A 11 22.26 -4.91 -0.43
CA PHE A 11 20.90 -4.64 0.04
C PHE A 11 19.86 -5.59 -0.59
N GLY A 12 19.97 -5.86 -1.90
CA GLY A 12 19.04 -6.74 -2.60
C GLY A 12 18.97 -8.16 -2.00
N PRO A 13 20.08 -8.90 -1.91
CA PRO A 13 20.09 -10.24 -1.32
C PRO A 13 19.70 -10.27 0.17
N ALA A 14 20.09 -9.25 0.94
CA ALA A 14 19.73 -9.16 2.37
C ALA A 14 18.23 -8.86 2.56
N LEU A 15 17.64 -8.00 1.72
CA LEU A 15 16.20 -7.73 1.72
C LEU A 15 15.39 -8.96 1.30
N LEU A 16 15.83 -9.67 0.26
CA LEU A 16 15.14 -10.89 -0.19
C LEU A 16 15.14 -11.97 0.89
N LYS A 17 16.18 -12.03 1.74
CA LYS A 17 16.23 -12.89 2.93
C LYS A 17 15.35 -12.39 4.08
N SER A 18 14.92 -11.14 4.05
CA SER A 18 14.05 -10.48 5.05
C SER A 18 12.72 -10.09 4.42
N LYS A 19 12.15 -11.02 3.65
CA LYS A 19 10.87 -10.90 2.97
C LYS A 19 9.82 -11.80 3.63
N LEU A 20 8.62 -11.29 3.79
CA LEU A 20 7.42 -12.02 4.20
C LEU A 20 6.34 -11.86 3.14
N ALA A 21 5.86 -12.97 2.58
CA ALA A 21 4.70 -12.99 1.70
C ALA A 21 3.40 -13.07 2.52
N VAL A 22 2.40 -12.29 2.15
CA VAL A 22 1.07 -12.24 2.77
C VAL A 22 0.03 -12.61 1.73
N GLU A 23 -0.59 -13.77 1.91
CA GLU A 23 -1.69 -14.24 1.08
C GLU A 23 -3.04 -13.89 1.73
N LEU A 24 -3.88 -13.15 1.02
CA LEU A 24 -5.23 -12.83 1.48
C LEU A 24 -6.16 -14.00 1.17
N CYS A 25 -6.91 -14.46 2.17
CA CYS A 25 -7.82 -15.59 2.04
C CYS A 25 -9.26 -15.23 2.43
N ASN A 26 -10.24 -15.92 1.85
CA ASN A 26 -11.64 -15.71 2.19
C ASN A 26 -11.94 -16.33 3.57
N GLU A 27 -12.79 -15.66 4.34
CA GLU A 27 -13.26 -16.19 5.62
C GLU A 27 -13.95 -17.55 5.44
N GLY A 28 -13.63 -18.52 6.30
CA GLY A 28 -14.18 -19.87 6.22
C GLY A 28 -13.54 -20.79 5.18
N SER A 29 -12.52 -20.32 4.44
CA SER A 29 -11.70 -21.23 3.63
C SER A 29 -10.87 -22.15 4.53
N PRO A 30 -10.63 -23.42 4.14
CA PRO A 30 -9.69 -24.28 4.85
C PRO A 30 -8.35 -23.56 4.97
N ASP A 31 -7.79 -23.53 6.19
CA ASP A 31 -6.50 -22.89 6.49
C ASP A 31 -6.50 -21.34 6.39
N CYS A 32 -7.60 -20.67 6.79
CA CYS A 32 -7.70 -19.21 6.86
C CYS A 32 -8.42 -18.71 8.14
N PRO A 33 -7.79 -17.87 8.99
CA PRO A 33 -6.36 -17.53 9.00
C PRO A 33 -5.52 -18.71 9.47
N LEU A 34 -4.35 -18.92 8.85
CA LEU A 34 -3.35 -19.83 9.41
C LEU A 34 -2.63 -19.10 10.53
N THR A 35 -2.82 -19.56 11.78
CA THR A 35 -1.88 -19.25 12.87
C THR A 35 -0.57 -19.97 12.57
N PRO A 36 0.53 -19.26 12.25
CA PRO A 36 1.79 -19.92 11.95
C PRO A 36 2.45 -20.33 13.27
N ASP A 37 2.76 -21.61 13.41
CA ASP A 37 3.96 -22.09 14.12
C ASP A 37 4.91 -22.62 13.02
N PRO A 38 6.24 -22.43 13.01
CA PRO A 38 7.12 -21.33 13.44
C PRO A 38 7.13 -20.14 12.43
N PRO A 39 8.08 -19.17 12.50
CA PRO A 39 8.21 -18.13 11.48
C PRO A 39 8.38 -18.74 10.08
N THR A 40 7.42 -18.47 9.23
CA THR A 40 7.43 -18.86 7.82
C THR A 40 7.67 -17.62 6.97
N ASP A 41 8.21 -17.81 5.78
CA ASP A 41 8.36 -16.75 4.77
C ASP A 41 7.03 -16.36 4.12
N LYS A 42 5.93 -17.02 4.49
CA LYS A 42 4.58 -16.78 3.98
C LYS A 42 3.50 -16.99 5.04
N ILE A 43 2.61 -16.02 5.21
CA ILE A 43 1.42 -16.11 6.07
C ILE A 43 0.12 -15.93 5.30
N ARG A 44 -0.98 -16.46 5.86
CA ARG A 44 -2.32 -16.23 5.34
C ARG A 44 -3.15 -15.41 6.32
N ILE A 45 -3.72 -14.33 5.83
CA ILE A 45 -4.58 -13.42 6.60
C ILE A 45 -5.93 -13.35 5.91
N LYS A 46 -7.03 -13.31 6.67
CA LYS A 46 -8.34 -13.09 6.09
C LYS A 46 -8.38 -11.76 5.33
N LYS A 47 -9.21 -11.68 4.28
CA LYS A 47 -9.52 -10.42 3.61
C LYS A 47 -10.12 -9.39 4.58
N SER A 48 -9.83 -8.13 4.31
CA SER A 48 -10.25 -6.95 5.06
C SER A 48 -10.03 -7.11 6.57
N PRO A 49 -8.79 -7.42 7.02
CA PRO A 49 -8.50 -7.55 8.44
C PRO A 49 -8.61 -6.18 9.12
N GLN A 50 -9.16 -6.16 10.32
CA GLN A 50 -9.13 -4.97 11.17
C GLN A 50 -7.69 -4.66 11.58
N GLN A 51 -7.40 -3.39 11.88
CA GLN A 51 -6.06 -2.93 12.25
C GLN A 51 -5.41 -3.79 13.36
N ASN A 52 -6.17 -4.16 14.38
CA ASN A 52 -5.70 -4.99 15.50
C ASN A 52 -5.36 -6.42 15.06
N GLU A 53 -6.17 -7.03 14.19
CA GLU A 53 -5.94 -8.36 13.62
C GLU A 53 -4.68 -8.36 12.74
N LEU A 54 -4.54 -7.36 11.86
CA LEU A 54 -3.37 -7.20 11.01
C LEU A 54 -2.10 -6.99 11.85
N LYS A 55 -2.19 -6.15 12.89
CA LYS A 55 -1.09 -5.93 13.83
C LYS A 55 -0.71 -7.21 14.56
N ALA A 56 -1.68 -7.98 15.06
CA ALA A 56 -1.42 -9.25 15.72
C ALA A 56 -0.72 -10.25 14.79
N ALA A 57 -1.21 -10.40 13.55
CA ALA A 57 -0.63 -11.30 12.57
C ALA A 57 0.83 -10.95 12.21
N LEU A 58 1.14 -9.64 12.13
CA LEU A 58 2.47 -9.16 11.75
C LEU A 58 3.42 -8.97 12.94
N SER A 59 2.97 -9.10 14.19
CA SER A 59 3.77 -8.75 15.37
C SER A 59 5.00 -9.64 15.54
N GLN A 60 4.91 -10.93 15.17
CA GLN A 60 6.04 -11.86 15.18
C GLN A 60 7.06 -11.60 14.06
N TYR A 61 6.75 -10.73 13.11
CA TYR A 61 7.57 -10.38 11.95
C TYR A 61 8.10 -8.94 12.02
N ALA A 62 8.19 -8.35 13.22
CA ALA A 62 8.63 -6.96 13.41
C ALA A 62 10.02 -6.66 12.82
N ASP A 63 10.88 -7.68 12.69
CA ASP A 63 12.22 -7.54 12.14
C ASP A 63 12.27 -7.64 10.61
N VAL A 64 11.21 -8.14 9.96
CA VAL A 64 11.09 -8.25 8.50
C VAL A 64 11.17 -6.87 7.85
N LYS A 65 11.97 -6.75 6.78
CA LYS A 65 12.17 -5.48 6.07
C LYS A 65 11.24 -5.30 4.87
N TRP A 66 10.71 -6.39 4.32
CA TRP A 66 9.80 -6.36 3.19
C TRP A 66 8.59 -7.26 3.44
N ILE A 67 7.41 -6.67 3.47
CA ILE A 67 6.13 -7.40 3.45
C ILE A 67 5.54 -7.27 2.05
N GLU A 68 5.27 -8.41 1.40
CA GLU A 68 4.66 -8.47 0.08
C GLU A 68 3.25 -9.02 0.20
N PHE A 69 2.25 -8.19 -0.09
CA PHE A 69 0.87 -8.65 -0.20
C PHE A 69 0.64 -9.25 -1.59
N SER A 70 -0.04 -10.40 -1.63
CA SER A 70 -0.55 -11.00 -2.87
C SER A 70 -1.51 -10.09 -3.65
N SER A 71 -2.21 -9.21 -2.92
CA SER A 71 -3.10 -8.18 -3.44
C SER A 71 -3.27 -7.11 -2.37
N MET A 72 -3.35 -5.84 -2.77
CA MET A 72 -3.73 -4.73 -1.88
C MET A 72 -5.26 -4.54 -1.82
N VAL A 73 -6.01 -5.08 -2.79
CA VAL A 73 -7.47 -5.17 -2.70
C VAL A 73 -7.82 -6.04 -1.50
N ASP A 74 -8.68 -5.51 -0.62
CA ASP A 74 -9.08 -6.12 0.66
C ASP A 74 -7.92 -6.35 1.64
N SER A 75 -6.79 -5.63 1.55
CA SER A 75 -5.69 -5.79 2.52
C SER A 75 -5.93 -5.07 3.85
N PHE A 76 -6.89 -4.12 3.89
CA PHE A 76 -7.23 -3.34 5.08
C PHE A 76 -8.75 -3.28 5.27
N GLY A 77 -9.26 -3.77 6.42
CA GLY A 77 -10.68 -3.71 6.77
C GLY A 77 -11.10 -2.44 7.51
N GLY A 78 -10.14 -1.68 8.03
CA GLY A 78 -10.39 -0.44 8.76
C GLY A 78 -9.73 -0.42 10.13
N TRP A 79 -9.91 0.71 10.80
CA TRP A 79 -9.31 1.02 12.10
C TRP A 79 -10.40 1.31 13.13
N ASP A 80 -10.12 0.95 14.38
CA ASP A 80 -10.98 1.28 15.52
C ASP A 80 -11.05 2.80 15.73
N ASP A 81 -9.91 3.49 15.57
CA ASP A 81 -9.80 4.94 15.61
C ASP A 81 -9.69 5.54 14.20
N LYS A 82 -10.76 6.20 13.76
CA LYS A 82 -10.85 6.88 12.46
C LYS A 82 -9.91 8.09 12.33
N GLY A 83 -9.59 8.77 13.43
CA GLY A 83 -8.62 9.85 13.44
C GLY A 83 -7.21 9.34 13.15
N MET A 84 -6.85 8.19 13.74
CA MET A 84 -5.58 7.51 13.48
C MET A 84 -5.49 6.96 12.06
N GLU A 85 -6.58 6.36 11.55
CA GLU A 85 -6.67 5.93 10.15
C GLU A 85 -6.39 7.10 9.20
N LYS A 86 -7.09 8.22 9.38
CA LYS A 86 -6.92 9.41 8.56
C LYS A 86 -5.47 9.90 8.58
N LYS A 87 -4.84 9.94 9.76
CA LYS A 87 -3.45 10.37 9.92
C LYS A 87 -2.47 9.40 9.24
N PHE A 88 -2.70 8.10 9.37
CA PHE A 88 -1.88 7.07 8.75
C PHE A 88 -1.96 7.15 7.22
N ARG A 89 -3.19 7.16 6.67
CA ARG A 89 -3.40 7.27 5.22
C ARG A 89 -2.83 8.57 4.66
N TRP A 90 -3.00 9.69 5.36
CA TRP A 90 -2.37 10.95 4.96
C TRP A 90 -0.85 10.84 4.86
N ARG A 91 -0.18 10.25 5.87
CA ARG A 91 1.28 10.06 5.86
C ARG A 91 1.75 9.16 4.71
N LEU A 92 1.09 8.02 4.51
CA LEU A 92 1.47 7.10 3.42
C LEU A 92 1.31 7.74 2.05
N ARG A 93 0.26 8.55 1.82
CA ARG A 93 0.11 9.31 0.58
C ARG A 93 1.27 10.29 0.33
N GLN A 94 1.82 10.90 1.39
CA GLN A 94 2.96 11.79 1.25
C GLN A 94 4.28 11.03 1.04
N TYR A 95 4.44 9.86 1.63
CA TYR A 95 5.68 9.07 1.53
C TYR A 95 5.75 8.22 0.26
N MET A 96 4.61 7.77 -0.23
CA MET A 96 4.50 6.81 -1.33
C MET A 96 3.71 7.35 -2.51
N GLY A 97 3.23 8.59 -2.43
CA GLY A 97 2.65 9.29 -3.56
C GLY A 97 3.75 9.75 -4.51
N THR A 98 3.57 9.49 -5.80
CA THR A 98 4.51 9.88 -6.84
C THR A 98 3.75 10.41 -8.05
N SER A 99 4.33 11.44 -8.70
CA SER A 99 3.89 11.83 -10.03
C SER A 99 4.45 10.82 -11.03
N CYS A 100 3.57 10.12 -11.74
CA CYS A 100 3.89 9.09 -12.72
C CYS A 100 3.42 9.52 -14.11
N CYS A 101 3.97 8.88 -15.14
CA CYS A 101 3.61 9.12 -16.54
C CYS A 101 2.92 7.88 -17.10
N VAL A 102 1.71 8.04 -17.64
CA VAL A 102 1.16 7.07 -18.59
C VAL A 102 1.71 7.36 -19.98
N ASN A 103 1.76 6.33 -20.84
CA ASN A 103 2.21 6.47 -22.22
C ASN A 103 1.14 7.17 -23.10
N ALA A 104 0.87 8.45 -22.78
CA ALA A 104 -0.07 9.34 -23.43
C ALA A 104 0.44 10.79 -23.32
N GLN A 105 -0.04 11.69 -24.18
CA GLN A 105 0.24 13.12 -24.09
C GLN A 105 -1.07 13.90 -24.20
N PRO A 106 -1.52 14.59 -23.15
CA PRO A 106 -0.92 14.69 -21.80
C PRO A 106 -0.99 13.37 -21.02
N GLY A 107 -0.14 13.19 -19.99
CA GLY A 107 0.09 11.85 -19.41
C GLY A 107 0.59 11.81 -17.98
N HIS A 108 0.77 12.95 -17.30
CA HIS A 108 1.14 12.99 -15.90
C HIS A 108 -0.07 12.69 -15.02
N ILE A 109 0.10 11.75 -14.11
CA ILE A 109 -0.90 11.38 -13.12
C ILE A 109 -0.29 11.33 -11.73
N TRP A 110 -1.07 11.66 -10.72
CA TRP A 110 -0.69 11.37 -9.35
C TRP A 110 -1.06 9.92 -9.01
N TYR A 111 -0.06 9.11 -8.68
CA TYR A 111 -0.24 7.77 -8.17
C TYR A 111 0.06 7.74 -6.68
N ASP A 112 -0.85 7.20 -5.86
CA ASP A 112 -0.54 6.88 -4.47
C ASP A 112 -0.75 5.40 -4.17
N PHE A 113 -0.14 4.94 -3.08
CA PHE A 113 -0.17 3.54 -2.63
C PHE A 113 -1.59 2.97 -2.48
N PHE A 114 -2.59 3.81 -2.25
CA PHE A 114 -3.96 3.37 -2.03
C PHE A 114 -4.76 3.17 -3.32
N ASN A 115 -4.23 3.59 -4.47
CA ASN A 115 -4.82 3.24 -5.76
C ASN A 115 -4.83 1.71 -5.99
N ASP A 116 -3.86 0.98 -5.41
CA ASP A 116 -3.81 -0.49 -5.45
C ASP A 116 -4.94 -1.16 -4.63
N GLU A 117 -5.59 -0.44 -3.70
CA GLU A 117 -6.78 -0.94 -2.98
C GLU A 117 -8.03 -0.97 -3.88
N ILE A 118 -8.05 -0.16 -4.96
CA ILE A 118 -9.23 0.01 -5.82
C ILE A 118 -9.26 -1.13 -6.87
N PRO A 119 -10.27 -2.01 -6.85
CA PRO A 119 -10.35 -3.14 -7.77
C PRO A 119 -10.34 -2.71 -9.23
N GLY A 120 -9.38 -3.21 -10.01
CA GLY A 120 -9.28 -2.93 -11.44
C GLY A 120 -8.95 -1.47 -11.78
N TRP A 121 -8.45 -0.69 -10.82
CA TRP A 121 -8.02 0.67 -11.06
C TRP A 121 -6.97 0.72 -12.16
N LYS A 122 -7.13 1.69 -13.06
CA LYS A 122 -6.18 1.97 -14.12
C LYS A 122 -5.97 3.47 -14.17
N PRO A 123 -4.73 3.91 -14.41
CA PRO A 123 -4.45 5.33 -14.54
C PRO A 123 -5.16 5.87 -15.78
N ARG A 124 -5.95 6.94 -15.60
CA ARG A 124 -6.56 7.66 -16.70
C ARG A 124 -5.67 8.87 -17.03
N PRO A 125 -5.20 9.02 -18.29
CA PRO A 125 -4.48 10.21 -18.69
C PRO A 125 -5.39 11.46 -18.56
N PRO A 126 -4.82 12.61 -18.20
CA PRO A 126 -5.55 13.88 -18.22
C PRO A 126 -6.07 14.19 -19.63
N ALA A 127 -7.23 14.85 -19.72
CA ALA A 127 -7.85 15.15 -21.00
C ALA A 127 -7.16 16.32 -21.73
N ASN A 128 -6.48 17.20 -20.99
CA ASN A 128 -5.85 18.40 -21.51
C ASN A 128 -4.67 18.85 -20.63
N TRP A 129 -3.86 19.78 -21.15
CA TRP A 129 -2.66 20.29 -20.46
C TRP A 129 -2.95 21.03 -19.15
N THR A 130 -4.15 21.59 -18.98
CA THR A 130 -4.56 22.27 -17.74
C THR A 130 -4.78 21.26 -16.61
N GLU A 131 -5.29 20.07 -16.92
CA GLU A 131 -5.42 18.96 -15.98
C GLU A 131 -4.07 18.28 -15.69
N ASP A 132 -3.21 18.21 -16.70
CA ASP A 132 -1.86 17.63 -16.61
C ASP A 132 -0.89 18.48 -15.77
N HIS A 133 -1.00 19.81 -15.90
CA HIS A 133 -0.18 20.81 -15.19
C HIS A 133 -1.06 21.90 -14.57
N PRO A 134 -1.80 21.59 -13.50
CA PRO A 134 -2.69 22.56 -12.89
C PRO A 134 -1.89 23.72 -12.27
N PRO A 135 -2.43 24.95 -12.32
CA PRO A 135 -1.78 26.11 -11.72
C PRO A 135 -1.52 25.90 -10.23
N TRP A 136 -0.33 26.27 -9.76
CA TRP A 136 0.04 26.21 -8.33
C TRP A 136 -1.02 26.90 -7.46
N GLY A 137 -1.57 26.17 -6.48
CA GLY A 137 -2.54 26.70 -5.51
C GLY A 137 -4.03 26.52 -5.87
N LYS A 138 -4.37 25.76 -6.90
CA LYS A 138 -5.76 25.30 -7.15
C LYS A 138 -5.86 23.79 -6.95
N ASP A 139 -6.91 23.35 -6.26
CA ASP A 139 -7.22 21.92 -6.11
C ASP A 139 -7.21 21.25 -7.47
N GLN A 140 -6.36 20.24 -7.65
CA GLN A 140 -6.19 19.60 -8.95
C GLN A 140 -7.47 18.83 -9.31
N PRO A 141 -8.19 19.20 -10.39
CA PRO A 141 -9.34 18.44 -10.85
C PRO A 141 -8.84 17.16 -11.51
N GLY A 142 -8.71 16.10 -10.71
CA GLY A 142 -8.09 14.83 -11.09
C GLY A 142 -7.36 14.17 -9.93
N ALA A 143 -6.81 14.98 -9.02
CA ALA A 143 -6.52 14.55 -7.66
C ALA A 143 -7.81 14.73 -6.85
N SER A 144 -8.80 13.87 -7.09
CA SER A 144 -10.02 13.91 -6.28
C SER A 144 -9.67 13.43 -4.87
N TRP A 145 -9.25 14.37 -4.04
CA TRP A 145 -9.04 14.15 -2.60
C TRP A 145 -10.36 13.88 -1.86
N ASP A 146 -11.50 14.08 -2.54
CA ASP A 146 -12.87 13.85 -2.08
C ASP A 146 -13.76 13.21 -3.17
N GLN A 147 -13.39 12.06 -3.75
CA GLN A 147 -14.46 11.19 -4.27
C GLN A 147 -15.17 10.58 -3.05
N PRO A 148 -16.48 10.80 -2.87
CA PRO A 148 -17.25 10.14 -1.82
C PRO A 148 -17.39 8.66 -2.19
N GLY A 149 -16.42 7.88 -1.76
CA GLY A 149 -16.44 6.41 -1.73
C GLY A 149 -15.92 5.91 -0.39
N GLY A 150 -16.30 6.61 0.69
CA GLY A 150 -16.10 6.15 2.06
C GLY A 150 -17.29 5.31 2.46
N LEU A 151 -16.99 4.05 2.82
CA LEU A 151 -17.86 2.93 3.23
C LEU A 151 -18.48 2.12 2.09
#